data_AF-A0A061NUM7-F1
#
_entry.id   AF-A0A061NUM7-F1
#
_cell.length_a   1.000
_cell.length_b   1.000
_cell.length_c   1.000
_cell.angle_alpha   90.00
_cell.angle_beta   90.00
_cell.angle_gamma   90.00
#
_symmetry.space_group_name_H-M   'P 1'
#
loop_
_entity.id
_entity.type
_entity.pdbx_description
1 polymer ?
#
loop_
_entity_poly.entity_id
_entity_poly.type
_entity_poly.pdbx_seq_one_letter_code
_entity_poly.pdbx_strand_id
1 'polypeptide(L)'
;MSTPMFKEFKEENDALEAVKKMKTKFSPTCINVINPFPQDRHTLSATDYGLPEENICYEGLQQSYQSKLLSCGFNATEITQLEREI
;
A
#
# COMPACT_ATOMS: atom_id res chain seq x y z
N MET A 1 -9.33 0.05 -19.51
CA MET A 1 -8.22 -0.12 -18.55
C MET A 1 -8.84 -0.49 -17.22
N SER A 2 -8.43 -1.59 -16.60
CA SER A 2 -8.96 -2.02 -15.31
C SER A 2 -8.56 -0.98 -14.26
N THR A 3 -9.55 -0.48 -13.52
CA THR A 3 -9.30 0.44 -12.41
C THR A 3 -8.49 -0.28 -11.33
N PRO A 4 -7.49 0.37 -10.73
CA PRO A 4 -6.79 -0.19 -9.58
C PRO A 4 -7.80 -0.47 -8.46
N MET A 5 -7.79 -1.68 -7.90
CA MET A 5 -8.59 -2.01 -6.73
C MET A 5 -7.81 -1.65 -5.49
N PHE A 6 -8.30 -0.67 -4.75
CA PHE A 6 -7.74 -0.28 -3.45
C PHE A 6 -8.59 -0.81 -2.31
N LYS A 7 -7.93 -1.18 -1.22
CA LYS A 7 -8.58 -1.55 0.02
C LYS A 7 -7.76 -1.10 1.20
N GLU A 8 -8.37 -0.27 2.03
CA GLU A 8 -7.77 0.22 3.26
C GLU A 8 -7.90 -0.81 4.37
N PHE A 9 -6.84 -0.93 5.15
CA PHE A 9 -6.80 -1.79 6.32
C PHE A 9 -6.35 -0.96 7.51
N LYS A 10 -7.13 -1.01 8.58
CA LYS A 10 -6.81 -0.30 9.82
C LYS A 10 -5.73 -1.02 10.62
N GLU A 11 -5.61 -2.34 10.46
CA GLU A 11 -4.64 -3.18 11.15
C GLU A 11 -3.65 -3.81 10.16
N GLU A 12 -2.38 -3.88 10.55
CA GLU A 12 -1.28 -4.44 9.74
C GLU A 12 -1.52 -5.93 9.39
N ASN A 13 -2.16 -6.67 10.31
CA ASN A 13 -2.49 -8.08 10.13
C ASN A 13 -3.58 -8.32 9.06
N ASP A 14 -4.58 -7.45 8.97
CA ASP A 14 -5.60 -7.54 7.91
C ASP A 14 -4.99 -7.25 6.53
N ALA A 15 -4.06 -6.29 6.46
CA ALA A 15 -3.32 -6.00 5.24
C ALA A 15 -2.50 -7.23 4.79
N LEU A 16 -1.84 -7.92 5.73
CA LEU A 16 -1.09 -9.14 5.45
C LEU A 16 -1.99 -10.26 4.89
N GLU A 17 -3.13 -10.50 5.52
CA GLU A 17 -4.10 -11.50 5.06
C GLU A 17 -4.65 -11.17 3.66
N ALA A 18 -4.86 -9.89 3.37
CA ALA A 18 -5.27 -9.44 2.04
C ALA A 18 -4.18 -9.69 0.98
N VAL A 19 -2.92 -9.41 1.30
CA VAL A 19 -1.78 -9.69 0.41
C VAL A 19 -1.68 -11.19 0.14
N LYS A 20 -1.78 -12.04 1.17
CA LYS A 20 -1.79 -13.51 1.00
C LYS A 20 -2.91 -13.97 0.05
N LYS A 21 -4.11 -13.41 0.21
CA LYS A 21 -5.24 -13.71 -0.71
C LYS A 21 -4.96 -13.21 -2.12
N MET A 22 -4.40 -12.01 -2.29
CA MET A 22 -4.08 -11.46 -3.61
C MET A 22 -3.01 -12.26 -4.34
N LYS A 23 -2.01 -12.80 -3.63
CA LYS A 23 -0.97 -13.67 -4.19
C LYS A 23 -1.50 -14.96 -4.83
N THR A 24 -2.73 -15.37 -4.51
CA THR A 24 -3.38 -16.51 -5.18
C THR A 24 -3.87 -16.17 -6.60
N LYS A 25 -4.02 -14.88 -6.92
CA LYS A 25 -4.60 -14.40 -8.19
C LYS A 25 -3.64 -13.51 -8.99
N PHE A 26 -2.70 -12.85 -8.34
CA PHE A 26 -1.80 -11.87 -8.93
C PHE A 26 -0.34 -12.17 -8.60
N SER A 27 0.56 -11.80 -9.51
CA SER A 27 2.00 -11.82 -9.27
C SER A 27 2.35 -10.87 -8.11
N PRO A 28 3.33 -11.22 -7.25
CA PRO A 28 3.85 -10.32 -6.21
C PRO A 28 4.23 -8.93 -6.74
N THR A 29 4.73 -8.86 -7.98
CA THR A 29 5.13 -7.61 -8.66
C THR A 29 3.94 -6.68 -8.95
N CYS A 30 2.71 -7.19 -8.94
CA CYS A 30 1.49 -6.42 -9.18
C CYS A 30 0.82 -5.95 -7.88
N ILE A 31 1.36 -6.31 -6.72
CA ILE A 31 0.76 -6.02 -5.40
C ILE A 31 1.61 -4.95 -4.73
N ASN A 32 1.00 -3.82 -4.39
CA ASN A 32 1.68 -2.75 -3.66
C ASN A 32 1.06 -2.59 -2.27
N VAL A 33 1.90 -2.49 -1.25
CA VAL A 33 1.51 -2.24 0.14
C VAL A 33 2.06 -0.88 0.53
N ILE A 34 1.20 0.01 0.98
CA ILE A 34 1.57 1.38 1.30
C ILE A 34 1.10 1.66 2.72
N ASN A 35 2.05 1.93 3.62
CA ASN A 35 1.74 2.44 4.94
C ASN A 35 2.02 3.96 4.98
N PRO A 36 0.97 4.82 5.03
CA PRO A 36 1.15 6.27 5.13
C PRO A 36 1.70 6.73 6.49
N PHE A 37 1.66 5.91 7.54
CA PHE A 37 2.13 6.25 8.89
C PHE A 37 3.09 5.19 9.44
N PRO A 38 4.41 5.34 9.24
CA PRO A 38 5.35 4.71 10.14
C PRO A 38 5.33 5.47 11.46
N GLN A 39 4.28 5.27 12.26
CA GLN A 39 4.57 5.25 13.69
C GLN A 39 5.51 4.05 13.92
N ASP A 40 6.35 4.10 14.94
CA ASP A 40 7.33 3.10 15.42
C ASP A 40 6.82 1.63 15.54
N ARG A 41 5.61 1.33 15.06
CA ARG A 41 4.84 0.09 15.18
C ARG A 41 4.62 -0.64 13.85
N HIS A 42 5.49 -0.48 12.86
CA HIS A 42 5.48 -1.43 11.76
C HIS A 42 6.28 -2.66 12.19
N THR A 43 5.59 -3.79 12.33
CA THR A 43 6.22 -5.03 12.79
C THR A 43 6.59 -5.96 11.64
N LEU A 44 6.02 -5.72 10.44
CA LEU A 44 6.18 -6.60 9.29
C LEU A 44 7.02 -5.95 8.19
N SER A 45 7.95 -6.73 7.64
CA SER A 45 8.87 -6.35 6.56
C SER A 45 8.43 -6.90 5.20
N ALA A 46 9.18 -6.57 4.14
CA ALA A 46 8.87 -7.03 2.79
C ALA A 46 8.88 -8.55 2.69
N THR A 47 9.73 -9.18 3.51
CA THR A 47 9.81 -10.64 3.67
C THR A 47 8.53 -11.22 4.26
N ASP A 48 7.91 -10.56 5.23
CA ASP A 48 6.68 -11.03 5.89
C ASP A 48 5.49 -11.03 4.94
N TYR A 49 5.37 -9.98 4.12
CA TYR A 49 4.40 -9.91 3.03
C TYR A 49 4.78 -10.82 1.85
N GLY A 50 6.05 -11.20 1.76
CA GLY A 50 6.64 -11.95 0.65
C GLY A 50 6.46 -11.20 -0.68
N LEU A 51 6.77 -9.90 -0.66
CA LEU A 51 6.77 -9.00 -1.81
C LEU A 51 8.18 -8.40 -1.99
N PRO A 52 8.53 -7.91 -3.17
CA PRO A 52 9.75 -7.12 -3.37
C PRO A 52 9.75 -5.87 -2.46
N GLU A 53 10.93 -5.41 -2.03
CA GLU A 53 11.04 -4.22 -1.16
C GLU A 53 10.47 -2.96 -1.83
N GLU A 54 10.61 -2.82 -3.15
CA GLU A 54 10.07 -1.69 -3.91
C GLU A 54 8.53 -1.59 -3.83
N ASN A 55 7.86 -2.73 -3.71
CA ASN A 55 6.42 -2.87 -3.64
C ASN A 55 5.85 -2.53 -2.25
N ILE A 56 6.71 -2.36 -1.24
CA ILE A 56 6.27 -1.95 0.10
C ILE A 56 6.81 -0.58 0.45
N CYS A 57 5.90 0.34 0.79
CA CYS A 57 6.26 1.67 1.28
C CYS A 57 6.07 1.73 2.78
N TYR A 58 7.19 1.93 3.49
CA TYR A 58 7.20 2.16 4.92
C TYR A 58 7.36 3.63 5.28
N GLU A 59 7.80 4.48 4.35
CA GLU A 59 8.20 5.85 4.68
C GLU A 59 7.02 6.81 4.67
N GLY A 60 6.84 7.53 5.79
CA GLY A 60 5.82 8.56 6.01
C GLY A 60 6.15 9.90 5.35
N LEU A 61 7.01 9.90 4.34
CA LEU A 61 7.24 11.07 3.52
C LEU A 61 6.03 11.22 2.60
N GLN A 62 5.22 12.24 2.87
CA GLN A 62 4.00 12.58 2.14
C GLN A 62 4.22 12.60 0.62
N GLN A 63 5.38 13.10 0.15
CA GLN A 63 5.74 13.09 -1.27
C GLN A 63 5.94 11.70 -1.87
N SER A 64 6.46 10.74 -1.08
CA SER A 64 6.62 9.33 -1.49
C SER A 64 5.26 8.62 -1.55
N TYR A 65 4.39 8.89 -0.58
CA TYR A 65 3.02 8.38 -0.52
C TYR A 65 2.20 8.84 -1.74
N GLN A 66 2.15 10.15 -2.00
CA GLN A 66 1.44 10.71 -3.15
C GLN A 66 1.97 10.17 -4.48
N SER A 67 3.30 10.08 -4.64
CA SER A 67 3.91 9.57 -5.86
C SER A 67 3.59 8.08 -6.09
N LYS A 68 3.60 7.26 -5.04
CA LYS A 68 3.21 5.85 -5.14
C LYS A 68 1.73 5.68 -5.46
N LEU A 69 0.85 6.49 -4.86
CA LEU A 69 -0.57 6.49 -5.22
C LEU A 69 -0.78 6.88 -6.69
N LEU A 70 -0.13 7.95 -7.18
CA LEU A 70 -0.17 8.31 -8.61
C LEU A 70 0.28 7.14 -9.50
N SER A 71 1.38 6.46 -9.14
CA SER A 71 1.88 5.30 -9.89
C SER A 71 0.93 4.09 -9.85
N CYS A 72 0.13 3.99 -8.78
CA CYS A 72 -0.92 2.99 -8.65
C CYS A 72 -2.21 3.39 -9.40
N GLY A 73 -2.25 4.56 -10.05
CA GLY A 73 -3.36 5.03 -10.88
C GLY A 73 -4.35 5.96 -10.18
N PHE A 74 -4.00 6.54 -9.03
CA PHE A 74 -4.82 7.57 -8.38
C PHE A 74 -4.73 8.91 -9.11
N ASN A 75 -5.80 9.69 -9.07
CA ASN A 75 -5.76 11.10 -9.49
C ASN A 75 -5.45 12.00 -8.29
N ALA A 76 -4.89 13.19 -8.55
CA ALA A 76 -4.51 14.14 -7.51
C ALA A 76 -5.64 14.47 -6.51
N THR A 77 -6.90 14.48 -6.97
CA THR A 77 -8.07 14.75 -6.13
C THR A 77 -8.34 13.62 -5.11
N GLU A 78 -8.20 12.36 -5.52
CA GLU A 78 -8.42 11.18 -4.66
C GLU A 78 -7.32 11.10 -3.59
N ILE A 79 -6.08 11.40 -3.99
CA ILE A 79 -4.93 11.48 -3.09
C ILE A 79 -5.15 12.57 -2.03
N THR A 80 -5.58 13.77 -2.46
CA THR A 80 -5.85 14.88 -1.54
C THR A 80 -6.98 14.56 -0.56
N GLN A 81 -7.95 13.74 -0.96
CA GLN A 81 -9.07 13.35 -0.11
C GLN A 81 -8.65 12.31 0.94
N LEU A 82 -7.86 11.31 0.53
CA LEU A 82 -7.22 10.37 1.44
C LEU A 82 -6.39 11.10 2.51
N GLU A 83 -5.64 12.14 2.12
CA GLU A 83 -4.86 12.95 3.05
C GLU A 83 -5.69 13.79 4.04
N ARG A 84 -6.97 14.04 3.76
CA ARG A 84 -7.88 14.80 4.66
C ARG A 84 -8.68 13.93 5.60
N GLU A 85 -8.84 12.64 5.27
CA GLU A 85 -9.52 11.66 6.11
C GLU A 85 -8.59 10.99 7.13
N ILE A 86 -7.30 11.32 7.03
CA ILE A 86 -6.23 11.08 8.00
C ILE A 86 -6.27 12.19 9.07
#